data_AF-A0A1H3GN44-F1
#
_entry.id   AF-A0A1H3GN44-F1
#
_cell.length_a   1.000
_cell.length_b   1.000
_cell.length_c   1.000
_cell.angle_alpha   90.00
_cell.angle_beta   90.00
_cell.angle_gamma   90.00
#
_symmetry.space_group_name_H-M   'P 1'
#
loop_
_entity.id
_entity.type
_entity.pdbx_description
1 polymer ?
#
loop_
_entity_poly.entity_id
_entity_poly.type
_entity_poly.pdbx_seq_one_letter_code
_entity_poly.pdbx_strand_id
1 'polypeptide(L)'
;MHTRTTVQALEPDRGQVRVRLRSPRGTRHLAVDHLLSLTGYVGDAALYRQLQVHESYATAAPMDLSATLLGTAGGDCLAQPAVGVDALRTPGPSFFVLDAGSYGRLSTFLVRVAYEQVGEIVGSYTHPNSQAPQPATAR
;
A
#
# COMPACT_ATOMS: atom_id res chain seq x y z
N MET A 1 -20.67 -9.24 17.04
CA MET A 1 -20.22 -8.17 16.12
C MET A 1 -20.96 -6.89 16.45
N HIS A 2 -20.27 -5.79 16.81
CA HIS A 2 -20.90 -4.49 17.02
C HIS A 2 -20.83 -3.70 15.70
N THR A 3 -21.93 -3.63 14.96
CA THR A 3 -22.00 -2.83 13.72
C THR A 3 -22.39 -1.38 14.04
N ARG A 4 -22.13 -0.45 13.11
CA ARG A 4 -22.43 0.99 13.28
C ARG A 4 -21.90 1.58 14.59
N THR A 5 -20.72 1.11 15.01
CA THR A 5 -20.08 1.54 16.25
C THR A 5 -18.69 2.06 15.92
N THR A 6 -18.33 3.22 16.45
CA THR A 6 -17.01 3.83 16.26
C THR A 6 -16.28 3.97 17.60
N VAL A 7 -14.97 3.76 17.58
CA VAL A 7 -14.09 4.06 18.72
C VAL A 7 -13.83 5.56 18.74
N GLN A 8 -14.10 6.22 19.87
CA GLN A 8 -13.89 7.67 20.04
C GLN A 8 -12.68 8.01 20.91
N ALA A 9 -12.33 7.13 21.85
CA ALA A 9 -11.16 7.32 22.71
C ALA A 9 -10.70 5.97 23.26
N LEU A 10 -9.40 5.91 23.52
CA LEU A 10 -8.71 4.81 24.18
C LEU A 10 -7.99 5.40 25.38
N GLU A 11 -8.28 4.85 26.56
CA GLU A 11 -7.70 5.30 27.83
C GLU A 11 -7.08 4.10 28.54
N PRO A 12 -5.86 4.22 29.09
CA PRO A 12 -5.29 3.17 29.92
C PRO A 12 -6.10 3.04 31.23
N ASP A 13 -6.37 1.80 31.67
CA ASP A 13 -7.15 1.53 32.88
C ASP A 13 -6.64 0.28 33.61
N ARG A 14 -5.80 0.47 34.64
CA ARG A 14 -5.33 -0.60 35.56
C ARG A 14 -4.93 -1.92 34.87
N GLY A 15 -4.13 -1.84 33.80
CA GLY A 15 -3.66 -3.01 33.03
C GLY A 15 -4.57 -3.43 31.88
N GLN A 16 -5.71 -2.77 31.72
CA GLN A 16 -6.62 -2.89 30.59
C GLN A 16 -6.66 -1.60 29.77
N VAL A 17 -7.36 -1.64 28.65
CA VAL A 17 -7.71 -0.46 27.85
C VAL A 17 -9.21 -0.22 27.99
N ARG A 18 -9.56 0.99 28.44
CA ARG A 18 -10.94 1.49 28.42
C ARG A 18 -11.22 2.15 27.08
N VAL A 19 -12.15 1.56 26.33
CA VAL A 19 -12.57 2.00 25.00
C VAL A 19 -13.89 2.75 25.11
N ARG A 20 -13.91 4.01 24.68
CA ARG A 20 -15.16 4.77 24.56
C ARG A 20 -15.73 4.59 23.15
N LEU A 21 -16.90 4.00 23.08
CA LEU A 21 -17.61 3.68 21.83
C LEU A 21 -18.78 4.64 21.61
N ARG A 22 -19.04 5.01 20.35
CA ARG A 22 -20.24 5.71 19.91
C ARG A 22 -21.06 4.79 19.02
N SER A 23 -22.37 4.73 19.27
CA SER A 23 -23.33 4.02 18.43
C SER A 23 -24.62 4.83 18.32
N PRO A 24 -25.58 4.44 17.45
CA PRO A 24 -26.91 5.04 17.41
C PRO A 24 -27.67 4.96 18.75
N ARG A 25 -27.30 4.02 19.64
CA ARG A 25 -27.89 3.87 20.98
C ARG A 25 -27.22 4.74 22.05
N GLY A 26 -26.26 5.58 21.68
CA GLY A 26 -25.50 6.44 22.58
C GLY A 26 -24.05 6.00 22.79
N THR A 27 -23.42 6.61 23.79
CA THR A 27 -22.04 6.33 24.21
C THR A 27 -22.02 5.19 25.22
N ARG A 28 -21.03 4.31 25.10
CA ARG A 28 -20.74 3.27 26.09
C ARG A 28 -19.23 3.10 26.27
N HIS A 29 -18.83 2.59 27.42
CA HIS A 29 -17.46 2.21 27.69
C HIS A 29 -17.33 0.68 27.68
N LEU A 30 -16.17 0.19 27.25
CA LEU A 30 -15.79 -1.22 27.29
C LEU A 30 -14.38 -1.31 27.86
N ALA A 31 -14.14 -2.20 28.81
CA ALA A 31 -12.81 -2.55 29.25
C ALA A 31 -12.35 -3.80 28.48
N VAL A 32 -11.15 -3.76 27.90
CA VAL A 32 -10.56 -4.87 27.14
C VAL A 32 -9.12 -5.10 27.55
N ASP A 33 -8.69 -6.36 27.58
CA ASP A 33 -7.29 -6.73 27.83
C ASP A 33 -6.42 -6.53 26.57
N HIS A 34 -7.01 -6.72 25.39
CA HIS A 34 -6.32 -6.62 24.11
C HIS A 34 -7.11 -5.79 23.10
N LEU A 35 -6.39 -4.97 22.34
CA LEU A 35 -6.91 -4.15 21.27
C LEU A 35 -6.08 -4.35 20.01
N LEU A 36 -6.73 -4.77 18.92
CA LEU A 36 -6.11 -4.87 17.60
C LEU A 36 -6.71 -3.78 16.71
N SER A 37 -5.87 -2.85 16.23
CA SER A 37 -6.29 -1.81 15.30
C SER A 37 -6.14 -2.31 13.86
N LEU A 38 -7.28 -2.52 13.19
CA LEU A 38 -7.36 -2.95 11.79
C LEU A 38 -8.03 -1.87 10.92
N THR A 39 -7.74 -0.59 11.21
CA THR A 39 -8.39 0.57 10.57
C THR A 39 -7.73 1.00 9.25
N GLY A 40 -6.96 0.10 8.63
CA GLY A 40 -6.19 0.39 7.42
C GLY A 40 -4.82 1.01 7.70
N TYR A 41 -4.11 1.29 6.62
CA TYR A 41 -2.74 1.81 6.59
C TYR A 41 -2.60 2.77 5.41
N VAL A 42 -1.65 3.71 5.51
CA VAL A 42 -1.21 4.59 4.41
C VAL A 42 0.31 4.69 4.51
N GLY A 43 1.00 4.61 3.37
CA GLY A 43 2.45 4.77 3.30
C GLY A 43 2.95 6.10 3.88
N ASP A 44 4.16 6.08 4.44
CA ASP A 44 4.82 7.30 4.92
C ASP A 44 5.59 7.98 3.78
N ALA A 45 5.12 9.16 3.38
CA ALA A 45 5.72 9.96 2.32
C ALA A 45 6.93 10.79 2.78
N ALA A 46 7.32 10.76 4.06
CA ALA A 46 8.36 11.63 4.61
C ALA A 46 9.68 11.59 3.81
N LEU A 47 10.05 10.42 3.28
CA LEU A 47 11.28 10.22 2.50
C LEU A 47 11.27 10.92 1.13
N TYR A 48 10.10 11.05 0.49
CA TYR A 48 10.00 11.54 -0.89
C TYR A 48 9.11 12.79 -1.03
N ARG A 49 8.58 13.34 0.07
CA ARG A 49 7.69 14.53 0.06
C ARG A 49 8.29 15.78 -0.60
N GLN A 50 9.62 15.86 -0.67
CA GLN A 50 10.34 16.99 -1.30
C GLN A 50 10.64 16.72 -2.79
N LEU A 51 10.44 15.49 -3.24
CA LEU A 51 10.55 15.12 -4.65
C LEU A 51 9.23 15.47 -5.35
N GLN A 52 9.30 15.68 -6.66
CA GLN A 52 8.13 16.02 -7.49
C GLN A 52 7.27 14.79 -7.79
N VAL A 53 6.87 14.05 -6.75
CA VAL A 53 5.97 12.90 -6.85
C VAL A 53 4.53 13.43 -6.83
N HIS A 54 3.76 13.09 -7.86
CA HIS A 54 2.35 13.43 -7.91
C HIS A 54 1.53 12.30 -7.27
N GLU A 55 0.97 12.57 -6.09
CA GLU A 55 0.08 11.64 -5.40
C GLU A 55 -1.39 12.02 -5.61
N SER A 56 -2.23 11.01 -5.77
CA SER A 56 -3.68 11.17 -5.79
C SER A 56 -4.19 11.64 -4.42
N TYR A 57 -5.00 12.70 -4.40
CA TYR A 57 -5.61 13.21 -3.16
C TYR A 57 -6.49 12.16 -2.45
N ALA A 58 -7.07 11.22 -3.19
CA ALA A 58 -8.01 10.24 -2.66
C ALA A 58 -7.29 9.05 -2.02
N THR A 59 -6.19 8.61 -2.64
CA THR A 59 -5.51 7.36 -2.27
C THR A 59 -4.16 7.60 -1.60
N ALA A 60 -3.51 8.75 -1.84
CA ALA A 60 -2.09 8.98 -1.57
C ALA A 60 -1.13 8.02 -2.29
N ALA A 61 -1.62 7.32 -3.31
CA ALA A 61 -0.78 6.55 -4.23
C ALA A 61 -0.29 7.45 -5.38
N PRO A 62 0.81 7.10 -6.08
CA PRO A 62 1.19 7.77 -7.31
C PRO A 62 0.00 7.90 -8.28
N MET A 63 -0.10 9.05 -8.93
CA MET A 63 -1.28 9.44 -9.72
C MET A 63 -1.60 8.43 -10.83
N ASP A 64 -0.58 7.97 -11.57
CA ASP A 64 -0.73 7.07 -12.71
C ASP A 64 -1.18 5.67 -12.28
N LEU A 65 -0.61 5.15 -11.19
CA LEU A 65 -1.05 3.90 -10.59
C LEU A 65 -2.49 4.00 -10.08
N SER A 66 -2.81 5.10 -9.38
CA SER A 66 -4.17 5.36 -8.92
C SER A 66 -5.16 5.40 -10.08
N ALA A 67 -4.83 6.12 -11.15
CA ALA A 67 -5.67 6.25 -12.33
C ALA A 67 -5.90 4.90 -13.01
N THR A 68 -4.84 4.09 -13.13
CA THR A 68 -4.89 2.74 -13.69
C THR A 68 -5.83 1.84 -12.90
N LEU A 69 -5.84 1.97 -11.57
CA LEU A 69 -6.63 1.12 -10.68
C LEU A 69 -8.05 1.63 -10.39
N LEU A 70 -8.39 2.89 -10.73
CA LEU A 70 -9.74 3.45 -10.53
C LEU A 70 -10.85 2.59 -11.14
N GLY A 71 -10.60 1.99 -12.31
CA GLY A 71 -11.55 1.11 -13.00
C GLY A 71 -11.61 -0.33 -12.49
N THR A 72 -10.70 -0.72 -11.59
CA THR A 72 -10.60 -2.09 -11.05
C THR A 72 -11.36 -2.27 -9.74
N ALA A 73 -11.91 -1.19 -9.18
CA ALA A 73 -12.67 -1.22 -7.94
C ALA A 73 -13.96 -2.05 -8.10
N GLY A 74 -14.11 -3.10 -7.28
CA GLY A 74 -15.29 -3.97 -7.24
C GLY A 74 -15.15 -5.33 -7.92
N GLY A 75 -13.99 -5.65 -8.50
CA GLY A 75 -13.66 -7.00 -8.97
C GLY A 75 -13.20 -7.94 -7.84
N ASP A 76 -12.72 -9.13 -8.21
CA ASP A 76 -12.06 -10.05 -7.27
C ASP A 76 -10.79 -9.41 -6.70
N CYS A 77 -10.78 -9.15 -5.40
CA CYS A 77 -9.67 -8.49 -4.72
C CYS A 77 -8.39 -9.33 -4.73
N LEU A 78 -8.46 -10.64 -4.96
CA LEU A 78 -7.29 -11.52 -5.08
C LEU A 78 -6.73 -11.58 -6.51
N ALA A 79 -7.54 -11.20 -7.51
CA ALA A 79 -7.15 -11.18 -8.92
C ALA A 79 -6.63 -9.80 -9.33
N GLN A 80 -5.49 -9.40 -8.78
CA GLN A 80 -4.85 -8.13 -9.14
C GLN A 80 -4.06 -8.26 -10.45
N PRO A 81 -4.31 -7.38 -11.44
CA PRO A 81 -3.56 -7.39 -12.68
C PRO A 81 -2.18 -6.77 -12.48
N ALA A 82 -1.22 -7.23 -13.29
CA ALA A 82 0.01 -6.47 -13.51
C ALA A 82 -0.35 -5.15 -14.20
N VAL A 83 0.13 -4.04 -13.65
CA VAL A 83 -0.19 -2.69 -14.13
C VAL A 83 0.83 -2.16 -15.13
N GLY A 84 2.02 -2.78 -15.19
CA GLY A 84 3.12 -2.37 -16.04
C GLY A 84 3.92 -1.20 -15.47
N VAL A 85 5.20 -1.14 -15.87
CA VAL A 85 6.18 -0.17 -15.34
C VAL A 85 5.76 1.29 -15.57
N ASP A 86 5.02 1.58 -16.64
CA ASP A 86 4.60 2.94 -16.96
C ASP A 86 3.59 3.47 -15.93
N ALA A 87 2.72 2.61 -15.37
CA ALA A 87 1.82 2.99 -14.29
C ALA A 87 2.56 3.26 -12.97
N LEU A 88 3.78 2.76 -12.81
CA LEU A 88 4.61 2.95 -11.61
C LEU A 88 5.46 4.23 -11.69
N ARG A 89 5.52 4.88 -12.85
CA ARG A 89 6.34 6.08 -13.04
C ARG A 89 5.83 7.23 -12.18
N THR A 90 6.77 8.03 -11.73
CA THR A 90 6.49 9.35 -11.16
C THR A 90 6.97 10.42 -12.15
N PRO A 91 6.53 11.68 -12.01
CA PRO A 91 6.97 12.75 -12.91
C PRO A 91 8.50 12.98 -12.92
N GLY A 92 9.19 12.62 -11.83
CA GLY A 92 10.65 12.68 -11.74
C GLY A 92 11.31 11.52 -12.50
N PRO A 93 12.49 11.74 -13.13
CA PRO A 93 13.18 10.68 -13.85
C PRO A 93 13.67 9.59 -12.88
N SER A 94 13.44 8.33 -13.25
CA SER A 94 13.99 7.15 -12.57
C SER A 94 13.70 7.06 -11.07
N PHE A 95 12.56 7.61 -10.62
CA PHE A 95 12.09 7.49 -9.25
C PHE A 95 10.75 6.75 -9.22
N PHE A 96 10.64 5.76 -8.33
CA PHE A 96 9.49 4.88 -8.21
C PHE A 96 9.12 4.71 -6.74
N VAL A 97 7.82 4.70 -6.45
CA VAL A 97 7.27 4.24 -5.18
C VAL A 97 6.64 2.88 -5.45
N LEU A 98 6.96 1.88 -4.63
CA LEU A 98 6.52 0.50 -4.82
C LEU A 98 5.82 -0.04 -3.56
N ASP A 99 5.33 -1.27 -3.65
CA ASP A 99 4.75 -2.03 -2.54
C ASP A 99 3.50 -1.33 -1.97
N ALA A 100 3.14 -1.58 -0.71
CA ALA A 100 2.06 -0.92 -0.01
C ALA A 100 2.20 0.61 -0.01
N GLY A 101 3.43 1.13 -0.11
CA GLY A 101 3.69 2.56 -0.26
C GLY A 101 3.09 3.13 -1.54
N SER A 102 3.16 2.38 -2.65
CA SER A 102 2.59 2.80 -3.93
C SER A 102 1.08 2.64 -3.98
N TYR A 103 0.48 1.85 -3.10
CA TYR A 103 -0.98 1.64 -3.08
C TYR A 103 -1.71 2.61 -2.16
N GLY A 104 -1.02 3.29 -1.24
CA GLY A 104 -1.64 4.27 -0.35
C GLY A 104 -2.83 3.68 0.41
N ARG A 105 -4.04 4.22 0.18
CA ARG A 105 -5.33 3.76 0.76
C ARG A 105 -6.06 2.73 -0.08
N LEU A 106 -5.51 2.29 -1.21
CA LEU A 106 -6.12 1.26 -2.04
C LEU A 106 -6.12 -0.07 -1.29
N SER A 107 -7.28 -0.72 -1.23
CA SER A 107 -7.46 -2.01 -0.53
C SER A 107 -7.04 -3.22 -1.36
N THR A 108 -6.50 -2.99 -2.55
CA THR A 108 -6.17 -4.02 -3.56
C THR A 108 -4.71 -4.43 -3.55
N PHE A 109 -3.92 -3.92 -2.61
CA PHE A 109 -2.51 -4.31 -2.49
C PHE A 109 -2.36 -5.78 -2.05
N LEU A 110 -1.47 -6.52 -2.73
CA LEU A 110 -1.03 -7.87 -2.35
C LEU A 110 0.49 -7.93 -2.39
N VAL A 111 1.12 -8.66 -1.46
CA VAL A 111 2.59 -8.83 -1.43
C VAL A 111 3.13 -9.40 -2.75
N ARG A 112 2.36 -10.26 -3.43
CA ARG A 112 2.69 -10.75 -4.78
C ARG A 112 2.93 -9.60 -5.78
N VAL A 113 2.08 -8.57 -5.74
CA VAL A 113 2.19 -7.40 -6.63
C VAL A 113 3.49 -6.64 -6.38
N ALA A 114 3.95 -6.53 -5.13
CA ALA A 114 5.22 -5.88 -4.82
C ALA A 114 6.40 -6.55 -5.55
N TYR A 115 6.44 -7.89 -5.57
CA TYR A 115 7.48 -8.62 -6.31
C TYR A 115 7.37 -8.41 -7.83
N GLU A 116 6.15 -8.35 -8.37
CA GLU A 116 5.90 -8.10 -9.79
C GLU A 116 6.36 -6.70 -10.18
N GLN A 117 6.05 -5.67 -9.38
CA GLN A 117 6.52 -4.30 -9.59
C GLN A 117 8.05 -4.20 -9.66
N VAL A 118 8.76 -4.91 -8.76
CA VAL A 118 10.22 -4.98 -8.79
C VAL A 118 10.70 -5.63 -10.08
N GLY A 119 10.09 -6.73 -10.51
CA GLY A 119 10.41 -7.41 -11.76
C GLY A 119 10.20 -6.52 -12.99
N GLU A 120 9.10 -5.77 -13.04
CA GLU A 120 8.79 -4.83 -14.11
C GLU A 120 9.84 -3.71 -14.22
N ILE A 121 10.25 -3.13 -13.09
CA ILE A 121 11.29 -2.11 -13.06
C ILE A 121 12.62 -2.71 -13.49
N VAL A 122 13.09 -3.78 -12.84
CA VAL A 122 14.39 -4.37 -13.17
C VAL A 122 14.46 -4.74 -14.65
N GLY A 123 13.43 -5.39 -15.19
CA GLY A 123 13.34 -5.74 -16.61
C GLY A 123 13.42 -4.53 -17.55
N SER A 124 12.83 -3.39 -17.16
CA SER A 124 12.85 -2.17 -17.97
C SER A 124 14.20 -1.44 -17.96
N TYR A 125 15.04 -1.66 -16.95
CA TYR A 125 16.35 -1.01 -16.78
C TYR A 125 17.55 -1.93 -17.07
N THR A 126 17.34 -3.24 -17.23
CA THR A 126 18.39 -4.14 -17.71
C THR A 126 18.62 -3.95 -19.21
N HIS A 127 19.81 -3.47 -19.58
CA HIS A 127 20.25 -3.48 -20.97
C HIS A 127 20.37 -4.93 -21.50
N PRO A 128 20.05 -5.20 -22.78
CA PRO A 128 20.10 -6.54 -23.38
C PRO A 128 21.52 -7.14 -23.54
N ASN A 129 22.53 -6.64 -22.82
CA ASN A 129 23.89 -7.18 -22.88
C ASN A 129 24.50 -7.48 -21.50
N SER A 130 23.78 -8.27 -20.72
CA SER A 130 24.36 -9.00 -19.59
C SER A 130 24.57 -10.46 -20.03
N GLN A 131 25.53 -10.71 -20.92
CA GLN A 131 25.93 -12.10 -21.22
C GLN A 131 26.45 -12.73 -19.92
N ALA A 132 25.85 -13.84 -19.51
CA ALA A 132 26.46 -14.73 -18.53
C ALA A 132 27.87 -15.13 -19.02
N PRO A 133 28.88 -15.26 -18.14
CA PRO A 133 30.21 -15.68 -18.55
C PRO A 133 30.11 -17.02 -19.30
N GLN A 134 30.55 -17.04 -20.56
CA GLN A 134 30.64 -18.28 -21.33
C GLN A 134 31.60 -19.24 -20.62
N PRO A 135 31.25 -20.53 -20.45
CA PRO A 135 32.16 -21.48 -19.84
C PRO A 135 33.43 -21.55 -20.68
N ALA A 136 34.57 -21.30 -20.04
CA ALA A 136 35.87 -21.37 -20.68
C ALA A 136 36.04 -22.76 -21.31
N THR A 137 36.17 -22.80 -22.63
CA THR A 137 36.55 -24.01 -23.36
C THR A 137 37.96 -24.42 -22.92
N ALA A 138 38.03 -25.53 -22.18
CA ALA A 138 39.29 -26.15 -21.82
C ALA A 138 40.06 -26.51 -23.10
N ARG A 139 41.30 -26.04 -23.19
CA ARG A 139 42.26 -26.39 -24.25
C ARG A 139 43.31 -27.31 -23.68
#